data_AF-A0A1Q4DS71-F1
#
_entry.id   AF-A0A1Q4DS71-F1
#
_cell.length_a   1.000
_cell.length_b   1.000
_cell.length_c   1.000
_cell.angle_alpha   90.00
_cell.angle_beta   90.00
_cell.angle_gamma   90.00
#
_symmetry.space_group_name_H-M   'P 1'
#
loop_
_entity.id
_entity.type
_entity.pdbx_description
1 polymer ?
#
loop_
_entity_poly.entity_id
_entity_poly.type
_entity_poly.pdbx_seq_one_letter_code
_entity_poly.pdbx_strand_id
1 'polypeptide(L)'
;MKDIAPDDEVTTIGGLADGDTLHPMQQAWIDNDVAQCGYCQPGQIMAAAALVKRVKDEGREITDDDLDQIRNICRCGTYHRVREAIKAGAASM
;
A
#
# COMPACT_ATOMS: atom_id res chain seq x y z
N MET A 1 14.19 -13.42 7.08
CA MET A 1 13.02 -14.25 7.42
C MET A 1 13.41 -15.17 8.59
N LYS A 2 13.88 -14.58 9.71
CA LYS A 2 14.18 -15.31 10.95
C LYS A 2 13.16 -14.99 12.06
N ASP A 3 12.19 -14.14 11.74
CA ASP A 3 11.32 -13.44 12.69
C ASP A 3 9.83 -13.70 12.39
N ILE A 4 9.51 -14.84 11.77
CA ILE A 4 8.13 -15.27 11.51
C ILE A 4 7.87 -16.55 12.29
N ALA A 5 6.88 -16.53 13.18
CA ALA A 5 6.43 -17.64 14.00
C ALA A 5 5.19 -18.33 13.39
N PRO A 6 4.89 -19.60 13.75
CA PRO A 6 3.72 -20.32 13.24
C PRO A 6 2.37 -19.67 13.58
N ASP A 7 2.31 -18.84 14.63
CA ASP A 7 1.14 -18.14 15.13
C ASP A 7 1.05 -16.68 14.67
N ASP A 8 1.99 -16.20 13.84
CA ASP A 8 1.90 -14.87 13.25
C ASP A 8 0.74 -14.77 12.26
N GLU A 9 0.01 -13.65 12.34
CA GLU A 9 -1.07 -13.35 11.42
C GLU A 9 -0.53 -12.81 10.08
N VAL A 10 -0.95 -13.42 8.98
CA VAL A 10 -0.55 -13.02 7.63
C VAL A 10 -1.75 -12.44 6.90
N THR A 11 -1.67 -11.16 6.56
CA THR A 11 -2.65 -10.48 5.70
C THR A 11 -2.15 -10.43 4.26
N THR A 12 -3.03 -10.73 3.31
CA THR A 12 -2.78 -10.57 1.86
C THR A 12 -3.74 -9.56 1.26
N ILE A 13 -3.59 -9.23 -0.03
CA ILE A 13 -4.46 -8.28 -0.72
C ILE A 13 -5.96 -8.63 -0.59
N GLY A 14 -6.30 -9.92 -0.55
CA GLY A 14 -7.68 -10.38 -0.42
C GLY A 14 -8.25 -10.26 0.99
N GLY A 15 -7.38 -10.13 2.00
CA GLY A 15 -7.76 -9.92 3.39
C GLY A 15 -7.68 -8.47 3.84
N LEU A 16 -7.36 -7.53 2.94
CA LEU A 16 -7.20 -6.12 3.30
C LEU A 16 -8.57 -5.39 3.40
N ALA A 17 -9.55 -5.82 2.60
CA ALA A 17 -10.91 -5.29 2.63
C ALA A 17 -11.71 -5.89 3.80
N ASP A 18 -12.70 -5.14 4.30
CA ASP A 18 -13.68 -5.63 5.27
C ASP A 18 -14.99 -5.97 4.52
N GLY A 19 -15.11 -7.24 4.12
CA GLY A 19 -16.19 -7.70 3.26
C GLY A 19 -16.20 -6.96 1.93
N ASP A 20 -17.30 -6.26 1.64
CA ASP A 20 -17.47 -5.45 0.43
C ASP A 20 -16.89 -4.02 0.58
N THR A 21 -16.39 -3.66 1.77
CA THR A 21 -15.80 -2.35 2.04
C THR A 21 -14.31 -2.38 1.73
N LEU A 22 -13.92 -1.68 0.67
CA LEU A 22 -12.50 -1.54 0.32
C LEU A 22 -11.73 -0.80 1.40
N HIS A 23 -10.52 -1.26 1.66
CA HIS A 23 -9.57 -0.50 2.48
C HIS A 23 -9.25 0.85 1.81
N PRO A 24 -9.04 1.94 2.56
CA PRO A 24 -8.77 3.26 1.97
C PRO A 24 -7.62 3.27 0.95
N MET A 25 -6.58 2.46 1.18
CA MET A 25 -5.49 2.28 0.22
C MET A 25 -5.93 1.62 -1.11
N GLN A 26 -6.85 0.65 -1.07
CA GLN A 26 -7.40 0.04 -2.28
C GLN A 26 -8.26 1.04 -3.05
N GLN A 27 -9.10 1.81 -2.34
CA GLN A 27 -9.93 2.85 -2.94
C GLN A 27 -9.08 3.93 -3.60
N ALA A 28 -8.03 4.41 -2.92
CA ALA A 28 -7.10 5.39 -3.48
C ALA A 28 -6.40 4.89 -4.76
N TRP A 29 -6.13 3.59 -4.85
CA TRP A 29 -5.58 2.96 -6.06
C TRP A 29 -6.53 3.04 -7.26
N ILE A 30 -7.83 2.90 -7.02
CA ILE A 30 -8.88 3.03 -8.04
C ILE A 30 -9.04 4.50 -8.42
N ASP A 31 -9.16 5.39 -7.44
CA ASP A 31 -9.42 6.82 -7.66
C ASP A 31 -8.29 7.50 -8.45
N ASN A 32 -7.05 7.01 -8.31
CA ASN A 32 -5.87 7.53 -9.01
C ASN A 32 -5.52 6.75 -10.30
N ASP A 33 -6.37 5.83 -10.76
CA ASP A 33 -6.16 5.04 -11.97
C ASP A 33 -4.74 4.41 -12.03
N VAL A 34 -4.32 3.79 -10.92
CA VAL A 34 -2.93 3.32 -10.79
C VAL A 34 -2.67 2.05 -11.61
N ALA A 35 -3.68 1.18 -11.71
CA ALA A 35 -3.55 -0.14 -12.30
C ALA A 35 -3.54 -0.08 -13.83
N GLN A 36 -2.49 -0.66 -14.44
CA GLN A 36 -2.47 -1.00 -15.87
C GLN A 36 -2.60 -2.52 -16.04
N CYS A 37 -1.49 -3.25 -16.15
CA CYS A 37 -1.53 -4.72 -16.30
C CYS A 37 -1.95 -5.47 -15.03
N GLY A 38 -2.12 -4.77 -13.90
CA GLY A 38 -2.55 -5.35 -12.62
C GLY A 38 -1.50 -6.16 -11.84
N TYR A 39 -0.43 -6.63 -12.49
CA TYR A 39 0.47 -7.64 -11.89
C TYR A 39 1.18 -7.19 -10.60
N CYS A 40 1.72 -5.97 -10.58
CA CYS A 40 2.44 -5.46 -9.40
C CYS A 40 1.54 -4.88 -8.31
N GLN A 41 0.24 -4.70 -8.60
CA GLN A 41 -0.66 -3.90 -7.74
C GLN A 41 -0.89 -4.52 -6.36
N PRO A 42 -1.13 -5.84 -6.21
CA PRO A 42 -1.28 -6.46 -4.89
C PRO A 42 -0.08 -6.19 -3.97
N GLY A 43 1.13 -6.39 -4.47
CA GLY A 43 2.35 -6.17 -3.69
C GLY A 43 2.58 -4.70 -3.37
N GLN A 44 2.28 -3.78 -4.30
CA GLN A 44 2.41 -2.35 -4.06
C GLN A 44 1.40 -1.83 -3.02
N ILE A 45 0.14 -2.27 -3.09
CA ILE A 45 -0.90 -1.88 -2.12
C ILE A 45 -0.53 -2.38 -0.71
N MET A 46 -0.08 -3.63 -0.58
CA MET A 46 0.33 -4.17 0.72
C MET A 46 1.54 -3.43 1.30
N ALA A 47 2.56 -3.13 0.48
CA ALA A 47 3.72 -2.36 0.91
C ALA A 47 3.34 -0.93 1.33
N ALA A 48 2.45 -0.28 0.58
CA ALA A 48 1.92 1.04 0.90
C ALA A 48 1.14 1.07 2.21
N ALA A 49 0.22 0.12 2.41
CA ALA A 49 -0.58 0.04 3.63
C ALA A 49 0.30 -0.19 4.86
N ALA A 50 1.28 -1.10 4.77
CA ALA A 50 2.24 -1.35 5.85
C ALA A 50 3.14 -0.14 6.14
N LEU A 51 3.62 0.54 5.10
CA LEU A 51 4.42 1.76 5.23
C LEU A 51 3.64 2.86 5.96
N VAL A 52 2.43 3.17 5.49
CA VAL A 52 1.58 4.21 6.09
C VAL A 52 1.22 3.86 7.53
N LYS A 53 0.88 2.60 7.83
CA LYS A 53 0.62 2.17 9.20
C LYS A 53 1.83 2.43 10.10
N ARG A 54 3.02 2.01 9.70
CA ARG A 54 4.26 2.22 10.48
C ARG A 54 4.51 3.71 10.73
N VAL A 55 4.38 4.53 9.69
CA VAL A 55 4.56 5.98 9.76
C VAL A 55 3.58 6.63 10.75
N LYS A 56 2.31 6.22 10.74
CA LYS A 56 1.31 6.68 11.70
C LYS A 56 1.59 6.21 13.13
N ASP A 57 2.03 4.97 13.30
CA ASP A 57 2.43 4.45 14.61
C ASP A 57 3.63 5.23 15.19
N GLU A 58 4.48 5.82 14.33
CA GLU A 58 5.56 6.74 14.69
C GLU A 58 5.08 8.18 14.99
N GLY A 59 3.78 8.48 14.81
CA GLY A 59 3.18 9.77 15.12
C GLY A 59 3.48 10.89 14.11
N ARG A 60 3.76 10.53 12.86
CA ARG A 60 4.11 11.49 11.80
C ARG A 60 3.34 11.21 10.50
N GLU A 61 3.40 12.17 9.58
CA GLU A 61 2.85 12.04 8.24
C GLU A 61 3.83 11.37 7.26
N ILE A 62 3.28 10.78 6.19
CA ILE A 62 4.04 10.20 5.08
C ILE A 62 4.82 11.29 4.34
N THR A 63 6.10 11.04 4.05
CA THR A 63 6.97 11.94 3.29
C THR A 63 7.42 11.32 1.98
N ASP A 64 7.98 12.12 1.07
CA ASP A 64 8.52 11.59 -0.19
C ASP A 64 9.71 10.63 0.05
N ASP A 65 10.50 10.83 1.12
CA ASP A 65 11.60 9.94 1.50
C ASP A 65 11.10 8.54 1.95
N ASP A 66 9.92 8.48 2.56
CA ASP A 66 9.26 7.20 2.91
C ASP A 66 8.85 6.45 1.64
N LEU A 67 8.27 7.17 0.68
CA LEU A 67 7.82 6.59 -0.59
C LEU A 67 8.99 6.01 -1.39
N ASP A 68 10.17 6.62 -1.31
CA ASP A 68 11.39 6.15 -1.96
C ASP A 68 11.90 4.81 -1.40
N GLN A 69 11.41 4.39 -0.23
CA GLN A 69 11.71 3.07 0.34
C GLN A 69 10.89 1.94 -0.30
N ILE A 70 9.86 2.23 -1.10
CA ILE A 70 9.05 1.19 -1.76
C ILE A 70 9.87 0.55 -2.88
N ARG A 71 10.16 -0.75 -2.73
CA ARG A 71 11.01 -1.52 -3.67
C ARG A 71 10.24 -2.28 -4.74
N ASN A 72 8.91 -2.14 -4.77
CA ASN A 72 8.03 -2.86 -5.69
C ASN A 72 8.15 -2.33 -7.12
N ILE A 73 8.67 -3.16 -8.02
CA ILE A 73 8.87 -2.79 -9.43
C ILE A 73 7.56 -2.87 -10.22
N CYS A 74 7.27 -1.81 -10.97
CA CYS A 74 6.19 -1.72 -11.94
C CYS A 74 6.76 -1.52 -13.35
N ARG A 75 6.48 -2.46 -14.27
CA ARG A 75 6.95 -2.35 -15.66
C ARG A 75 6.07 -1.43 -16.53
N CYS A 76 4.83 -1.20 -16.11
CA CYS A 76 3.90 -0.25 -16.73
C CYS A 76 4.28 1.22 -16.48
N GLY A 77 5.12 1.50 -15.48
CA GLY A 77 5.64 2.86 -15.23
C GLY A 77 4.70 3.81 -14.49
N THR A 78 3.71 3.31 -13.74
CA THR A 78 2.70 4.14 -13.04
C THR A 78 3.17 4.74 -11.71
N TYR A 79 4.48 4.83 -11.46
CA TYR A 79 5.04 5.23 -10.16
C TYR A 79 4.53 6.59 -9.64
N HIS A 80 4.31 7.57 -10.52
CA HIS A 80 3.73 8.84 -10.11
C HIS A 80 2.32 8.68 -9.51
N ARG A 81 1.45 7.88 -10.16
CA ARG A 81 0.10 7.58 -9.66
C ARG A 81 0.13 6.79 -8.36
N VAL A 82 1.09 5.86 -8.23
CA VAL A 82 1.33 5.13 -6.99
C VAL A 82 1.61 6.10 -5.83
N ARG A 83 2.49 7.09 -6.03
CA ARG A 83 2.81 8.08 -4.98
C ARG A 83 1.59 8.90 -4.58
N GLU A 84 0.81 9.38 -5.54
CA GLU A 84 -0.41 10.14 -5.26
C GLU A 84 -1.47 9.28 -4.55
N ALA A 85 -1.65 8.03 -4.97
CA ALA A 85 -2.55 7.08 -4.31
C ALA A 85 -2.15 6.80 -2.86
N ILE A 86 -0.84 6.67 -2.57
CA ILE A 86 -0.38 6.46 -1.19
C ILE A 86 -0.67 7.68 -0.32
N LYS A 87 -0.42 8.90 -0.82
CA LYS A 87 -0.73 10.14 -0.09
C LYS A 87 -2.23 10.27 0.18
N ALA A 88 -3.07 10.01 -0.82
CA ALA A 88 -4.53 10.05 -0.68
C ALA A 88 -5.05 8.96 0.28
N GLY A 89 -4.54 7.73 0.16
CA GLY A 89 -4.86 6.63 1.05
C GLY A 89 -4.46 6.93 2.49
N ALA A 90 -3.27 7.50 2.72
CA ALA A 90 -2.78 7.87 4.04
C ALA A 90 -3.69 8.89 4.73
N ALA A 91 -4.18 9.89 4.01
CA ALA A 91 -5.12 10.89 4.54
C ALA A 91 -6.48 10.29 4.96
N SER A 92 -6.80 9.09 4.48
CA SER A 92 -8.09 8.41 4.71
C SER A 92 -7.98 7.16 5.61
N MET A 93 -6.77 6.81 6.04
CA MET A 93 -6.50 5.76 7.04
C MET A 93 -6.47 6.35 8.46
#